data_AF-A0A0W0RY85-F1
#
_entry.id   AF-A0A0W0RY85-F1
#
_cell.length_a   1.000
_cell.length_b   1.000
_cell.length_c   1.000
_cell.angle_alpha   90.00
_cell.angle_beta   90.00
_cell.angle_gamma   90.00
#
_symmetry.space_group_name_H-M   'P 1'
#
loop_
_entity.id
_entity.type
_entity.pdbx_description
1 polymer ?
#
loop_
_entity_poly.entity_id
_entity_poly.type
_entity_poly.pdbx_seq_one_letter_code
_entity_poly.pdbx_strand_id
1 'polypeptide(L)'
;MKRFIITTMLLMSMSLLGGCHDNPLKALTKKQQINFLMQASRSAEQVMGLFSEPGGGYYLSCMSGEDIELNCQKLFEHMLDFAHLHKEFSRLTLSQLTDARVFAEIALEYQDTFFNTI
;
A
#
# COMPACT_ATOMS: atom_id res chain seq x y z
N MET A 1 -26.02 52.57 7.15
CA MET A 1 -25.76 51.45 6.22
C MET A 1 -24.25 51.30 5.92
N LYS A 2 -23.39 50.97 6.89
CA LYS A 2 -21.94 50.75 6.65
C LYS A 2 -21.28 49.72 7.59
N ARG A 3 -22.07 48.93 8.34
CA ARG A 3 -21.54 47.99 9.35
C ARG A 3 -21.81 46.50 9.06
N PHE A 4 -22.54 46.19 8.00
CA PHE A 4 -22.91 44.81 7.66
C PHE A 4 -22.06 44.18 6.54
N ILE A 5 -21.05 44.89 6.03
CA ILE A 5 -20.23 44.39 4.90
C ILE A 5 -18.93 43.72 5.38
N ILE A 6 -18.52 43.93 6.63
CA ILE A 6 -17.21 43.47 7.11
C ILE A 6 -17.26 42.02 7.64
N THR A 7 -18.43 41.49 8.02
CA THR A 7 -18.56 40.16 8.63
C THR A 7 -18.66 39.00 7.63
N THR A 8 -18.89 39.25 6.34
CA THR A 8 -19.03 38.18 5.34
C THR A 8 -17.72 37.79 4.64
N MET A 9 -16.59 38.44 4.95
CA MET A 9 -15.30 38.13 4.31
C MET A 9 -14.44 37.13 5.09
N LEU A 10 -14.88 36.69 6.29
CA LEU A 10 -14.10 35.78 7.15
C LEU A 10 -14.52 34.29 7.05
N LEU A 11 -15.44 33.93 6.15
CA LEU A 11 -15.97 32.56 6.03
C LEU A 11 -15.47 31.76 4.82
N MET A 12 -14.58 32.31 3.99
CA MET A 12 -14.16 31.68 2.73
C MET A 12 -12.77 31.04 2.74
N SER A 13 -12.07 31.00 3.89
CA SER A 13 -10.69 30.51 3.97
C SER A 13 -10.49 29.13 4.61
N MET A 14 -11.56 28.36 4.89
CA MET A 14 -11.43 27.06 5.61
C MET A 14 -11.66 25.79 4.77
N SER A 15 -11.89 25.88 3.46
CA SER A 15 -12.22 24.69 2.65
C SER A 15 -11.02 23.95 2.03
N LEU A 16 -9.77 24.28 2.41
CA LEU A 16 -8.55 23.64 1.88
C LEU A 16 -7.93 22.57 2.81
N LEU A 17 -8.75 21.89 3.62
CA LEU A 17 -8.36 20.60 4.25
C LEU A 17 -8.73 19.40 3.34
N GLY A 18 -8.78 19.63 2.03
CA GLY A 18 -9.03 18.60 1.03
C GLY A 18 -7.79 17.74 0.80
N GLY A 19 -7.69 16.65 1.56
CA GLY A 19 -6.88 15.49 1.19
C GLY A 19 -5.86 15.06 2.24
N CYS A 20 -6.31 14.51 3.38
CA CYS A 20 -5.57 13.37 3.91
C CYS A 20 -5.54 12.34 2.76
N HIS A 21 -4.40 12.16 2.10
CA HIS A 21 -4.23 11.09 1.13
C HIS A 21 -4.32 9.77 1.90
N ASP A 22 -5.53 9.27 2.07
CA ASP A 22 -5.76 7.96 2.67
C ASP A 22 -5.05 6.92 1.82
N ASN A 23 -4.33 6.03 2.50
CA ASN A 23 -3.65 4.92 1.83
C ASN A 23 -4.74 4.05 1.17
N PRO A 24 -4.76 3.92 -0.17
CA PRO A 24 -5.86 3.24 -0.87
C PRO A 24 -5.95 1.75 -0.51
N LEU A 25 -4.88 1.15 0.02
CA LEU A 25 -4.92 -0.20 0.58
C LEU A 25 -5.91 -0.31 1.76
N LYS A 26 -6.07 0.74 2.56
CA LYS A 26 -7.02 0.77 3.69
C LYS A 26 -8.49 0.77 3.25
N ALA A 27 -8.79 1.11 1.99
CA ALA A 27 -10.15 1.06 1.47
C ALA A 27 -10.62 -0.38 1.18
N LEU A 28 -9.70 -1.34 1.13
CA LEU A 28 -9.98 -2.76 0.94
C LEU A 28 -10.28 -3.46 2.26
N THR A 29 -11.04 -4.57 2.21
CA THR A 29 -11.07 -5.53 3.32
C THR A 29 -9.71 -6.18 3.51
N LYS A 30 -9.38 -6.66 4.72
CA LYS A 30 -8.08 -7.33 4.99
C LYS A 30 -7.76 -8.45 4.01
N LYS A 31 -8.73 -9.32 3.72
CA LYS A 31 -8.58 -10.41 2.74
C LYS A 31 -8.22 -9.88 1.35
N GLN A 32 -8.85 -8.80 0.90
CA GLN A 32 -8.53 -8.17 -0.38
C GLN A 32 -7.14 -7.53 -0.35
N GLN A 33 -6.74 -6.88 0.75
CA GLN A 33 -5.39 -6.32 0.91
C GLN A 33 -4.33 -7.42 0.77
N ILE A 34 -4.48 -8.51 1.52
CA ILE A 34 -3.55 -9.64 1.52
C ILE A 34 -3.46 -10.27 0.13
N ASN A 35 -4.60 -10.56 -0.51
CA ASN A 35 -4.63 -11.13 -1.85
C ASN A 35 -3.96 -10.21 -2.89
N PHE A 36 -4.17 -8.90 -2.78
CA PHE A 36 -3.53 -7.94 -3.68
C PHE A 36 -2.02 -7.88 -3.46
N LEU A 37 -1.57 -7.75 -2.21
CA LEU A 37 -0.16 -7.66 -1.86
C LEU A 37 0.60 -8.94 -2.20
N MET A 38 0.00 -10.12 -2.00
CA MET A 38 0.58 -11.39 -2.45
C MET A 38 0.74 -11.45 -3.96
N GLN A 39 -0.28 -11.03 -4.73
CA GLN A 39 -0.18 -10.99 -6.19
C GLN A 39 0.89 -10.01 -6.68
N ALA A 40 0.97 -8.82 -6.06
CA ALA A 40 2.01 -7.85 -6.34
C ALA A 40 3.40 -8.43 -6.04
N SER A 41 3.58 -9.10 -4.88
CA SER A 41 4.84 -9.74 -4.50
C SER A 41 5.20 -10.85 -5.49
N ARG A 42 4.26 -11.73 -5.87
CA ARG A 42 4.49 -12.76 -6.89
C ARG A 42 4.91 -12.18 -8.23
N SER A 43 4.25 -11.11 -8.67
CA SER A 43 4.60 -10.43 -9.92
C SER A 43 6.01 -9.83 -9.85
N ALA A 44 6.37 -9.21 -8.73
CA ALA A 44 7.71 -8.65 -8.52
C ALA A 44 8.78 -9.76 -8.49
N GLU A 45 8.51 -10.85 -7.79
CA GLU A 45 9.36 -12.03 -7.73
C GLU A 45 9.60 -12.64 -9.12
N GLN A 46 8.57 -12.71 -9.96
CA GLN A 46 8.68 -13.20 -11.34
C GLN A 46 9.61 -12.30 -12.17
N VAL A 47 9.44 -10.98 -12.09
CA VAL A 47 10.28 -10.01 -12.81
C VAL A 47 11.74 -10.08 -12.33
N MET A 48 11.95 -10.33 -11.04
CA MET A 48 13.28 -10.43 -10.44
C MET A 48 13.93 -11.81 -10.62
N GLY A 49 13.22 -12.81 -11.15
CA GLY A 49 13.72 -14.18 -11.28
C GLY A 49 13.84 -14.93 -9.94
N LEU A 50 13.07 -14.52 -8.94
CA LEU A 50 13.05 -15.07 -7.57
C LEU A 50 11.83 -15.95 -7.29
N PHE A 51 10.87 -15.98 -8.21
CA PHE A 51 9.61 -16.68 -8.01
C PHE A 51 9.82 -18.20 -7.88
N SER A 52 9.28 -18.77 -6.81
CA SER A 52 9.08 -20.20 -6.61
C SER A 52 7.69 -20.44 -6.05
N GLU A 53 6.96 -21.45 -6.54
CA GLU A 53 5.62 -21.73 -6.04
C GLU A 53 5.61 -22.00 -4.51
N PRO A 54 4.65 -21.44 -3.75
CA PRO A 54 3.52 -20.63 -4.21
C PRO A 54 3.82 -19.14 -4.46
N GLY A 55 4.99 -18.65 -4.03
CA GLY A 55 5.44 -17.27 -4.18
C GLY A 55 4.65 -16.25 -3.37
N GLY A 56 5.14 -15.02 -3.30
CA GLY A 56 4.52 -13.91 -2.57
C GLY A 56 5.04 -13.73 -1.15
N GLY A 57 6.05 -14.49 -0.74
CA GLY A 57 6.62 -14.43 0.61
C GLY A 57 7.55 -13.23 0.82
N TYR A 58 8.17 -12.72 -0.24
CA TYR A 58 9.23 -11.73 -0.08
C TYR A 58 8.73 -10.36 0.39
N TYR A 59 7.48 -9.99 0.12
CA TYR A 59 6.88 -8.80 0.73
C TYR A 59 6.82 -8.91 2.26
N LEU A 60 6.41 -10.08 2.80
CA LEU A 60 6.38 -10.34 4.24
C LEU A 60 7.78 -10.25 4.84
N SER A 61 8.77 -10.92 4.24
CA SER A 61 10.16 -10.87 4.71
C SER A 61 10.73 -9.45 4.71
N CYS A 62 10.51 -8.70 3.63
CA CYS A 62 10.96 -7.31 3.52
C CYS A 62 10.28 -6.38 4.54
N MET A 63 8.97 -6.53 4.77
CA MET A 63 8.25 -5.70 5.75
C MET A 63 8.56 -6.08 7.20
N SER A 64 8.98 -7.32 7.44
CA SER A 64 9.34 -7.81 8.78
C SER A 64 10.79 -7.50 9.15
N GLY A 65 11.58 -6.98 8.21
CA GLY A 65 13.00 -6.68 8.41
C GLY A 65 13.84 -7.95 8.60
N GLU A 66 13.41 -9.07 8.01
CA GLU A 66 14.22 -10.29 8.02
C GLU A 66 15.53 -10.04 7.25
N ASP A 67 16.63 -10.59 7.77
CA ASP A 67 17.93 -10.50 7.11
C ASP A 67 17.93 -11.47 5.92
N ILE A 68 17.53 -10.94 4.76
CA ILE A 68 17.45 -11.66 3.50
C ILE A 68 18.42 -11.06 2.49
N GLU A 69 19.06 -11.92 1.69
CA GLU A 69 19.88 -11.49 0.54
C GLU A 69 18.97 -11.05 -0.64
N LEU A 70 18.06 -10.12 -0.38
CA LEU A 70 17.15 -9.54 -1.35
C LEU A 70 17.21 -8.01 -1.31
N ASN A 71 17.23 -7.39 -2.49
CA ASN A 71 17.01 -5.95 -2.60
C ASN A 71 15.51 -5.64 -2.44
N CYS A 72 15.07 -5.43 -1.20
CA CYS A 72 13.68 -5.10 -0.88
C CYS A 72 13.16 -3.83 -1.55
N GLN A 73 14.02 -2.81 -1.73
CA GLN A 73 13.66 -1.60 -2.45
C GLN A 73 13.23 -1.92 -3.89
N LYS A 74 14.01 -2.75 -4.59
CA LYS A 74 13.70 -3.19 -5.95
C LYS A 74 12.44 -4.07 -6.01
N LEU A 75 12.23 -4.92 -5.01
CA LEU A 75 10.99 -5.70 -4.89
C LEU A 75 9.78 -4.77 -4.81
N PHE A 76 9.80 -3.78 -3.92
CA PHE A 76 8.69 -2.85 -3.76
C PHE A 76 8.44 -1.98 -5.00
N GLU A 77 9.49 -1.59 -5.73
CA GLU A 77 9.36 -0.90 -7.01
C GLU A 77 8.59 -1.74 -8.03
N HIS A 78 8.94 -3.02 -8.19
CA HIS A 78 8.21 -3.91 -9.09
C HIS A 78 6.79 -4.24 -8.60
N MET A 79 6.55 -4.25 -7.29
CA MET A 79 5.20 -4.34 -6.74
C MET A 79 4.37 -3.11 -7.09
N LEU A 80 4.97 -1.91 -7.10
CA LEU A 80 4.30 -0.69 -7.56
C LEU A 80 4.00 -0.74 -9.06
N ASP A 81 4.92 -1.25 -9.89
CA ASP A 81 4.67 -1.44 -11.32
C ASP A 81 3.40 -2.27 -11.53
N PHE A 82 3.26 -3.40 -10.81
CA PHE A 82 2.04 -4.21 -10.82
C PHE A 82 0.83 -3.45 -10.30
N ALA A 83 0.96 -2.73 -9.18
CA ALA A 83 -0.13 -1.97 -8.60
C ALA A 83 -0.66 -0.90 -9.57
N HIS A 84 0.22 -0.24 -10.32
CA HIS A 84 -0.14 0.85 -11.22
C HIS A 84 -0.93 0.38 -12.46
N LEU A 85 -0.93 -0.91 -12.76
CA LEU A 85 -1.81 -1.51 -13.78
C LEU A 85 -3.29 -1.55 -13.33
N HIS A 86 -3.56 -1.39 -12.03
CA HIS A 86 -4.89 -1.40 -11.44
C HIS A 86 -5.37 0.03 -11.21
N LYS A 87 -6.55 0.39 -11.72
CA LYS A 87 -7.03 1.78 -11.72
C LYS A 87 -7.09 2.39 -10.31
N GLU A 88 -7.56 1.60 -9.36
CA GLU A 88 -7.69 1.94 -7.94
C GLU A 88 -6.34 2.18 -7.24
N PHE A 89 -5.25 1.62 -7.76
CA PHE A 89 -3.89 1.74 -7.21
C PHE A 89 -2.92 2.47 -8.14
N SER A 90 -3.40 3.08 -9.23
CA SER A 90 -2.61 3.82 -10.23
C SER A 90 -1.76 4.97 -9.66
N ARG A 91 -2.05 5.41 -8.42
CA ARG A 91 -1.30 6.46 -7.70
C ARG A 91 -0.73 5.98 -6.37
N LEU A 92 -0.75 4.68 -6.11
CA LEU A 92 -0.17 4.10 -4.90
C LEU A 92 1.32 4.48 -4.85
N THR A 93 1.76 5.07 -3.75
CA THR A 93 3.16 5.43 -3.56
C THR A 93 3.93 4.34 -2.83
N LEU A 94 5.26 4.37 -2.92
CA LEU A 94 6.12 3.46 -2.15
C LEU A 94 5.85 3.57 -0.65
N SER A 95 5.75 4.79 -0.13
CA SER A 95 5.46 5.04 1.29
C SER A 95 4.11 4.48 1.76
N GLN A 96 3.13 4.38 0.85
CA GLN A 96 1.84 3.77 1.14
C GLN A 96 1.91 2.25 1.05
N LEU A 97 2.61 1.71 0.04
CA LEU A 97 2.84 0.28 -0.09
C LEU A 97 3.60 -0.28 1.13
N THR A 98 4.56 0.47 1.67
CA THR A 98 5.38 0.08 2.82
C THR A 98 4.96 0.75 4.13
N ASP A 99 3.69 1.17 4.28
CA ASP A 99 3.21 1.74 5.55
C ASP A 99 3.16 0.63 6.61
N ALA A 100 4.09 0.70 7.58
CA ALA A 100 4.20 -0.29 8.65
C ALA A 100 2.91 -0.47 9.47
N ARG A 101 2.07 0.57 9.58
CA ARG A 101 0.80 0.48 10.32
C ARG A 101 -0.22 -0.33 9.54
N VAL A 102 -0.30 -0.14 8.23
CA VAL A 102 -1.16 -0.95 7.35
C VAL A 102 -0.71 -2.40 7.40
N PHE A 103 0.60 -2.64 7.31
CA PHE A 103 1.13 -3.98 7.34
C PHE A 103 0.90 -4.68 8.69
N ALA A 104 1.11 -3.99 9.81
CA ALA A 104 0.90 -4.56 11.15
C ALA A 104 -0.54 -5.07 11.36
N GLU A 105 -1.54 -4.44 10.73
CA GLU A 105 -2.95 -4.86 10.81
C GLU A 105 -3.24 -6.19 10.08
N ILE A 106 -2.39 -6.58 9.13
CA ILE A 106 -2.58 -7.77 8.27
C ILE A 106 -1.46 -8.80 8.38
N ALA A 107 -0.35 -8.51 9.07
CA ALA A 107 0.87 -9.33 9.04
C ALA A 107 0.63 -10.81 9.41
N LEU A 108 -0.12 -11.08 10.48
CA LEU A 108 -0.44 -12.44 10.92
C LEU A 108 -1.29 -13.20 9.90
N GLU A 109 -2.32 -12.54 9.36
CA GLU A 109 -3.22 -13.14 8.35
C GLU A 109 -2.50 -13.33 7.00
N TYR A 110 -1.58 -12.44 6.65
CA TYR A 110 -0.71 -12.57 5.48
C TYR A 110 0.18 -13.80 5.62
N GLN A 111 0.85 -13.94 6.76
CA GLN A 111 1.72 -15.07 7.07
C GLN A 111 0.95 -16.39 7.01
N ASP A 112 -0.21 -16.46 7.68
CA ASP A 112 -1.09 -17.63 7.64
C ASP A 112 -1.53 -17.98 6.21
N THR A 113 -1.94 -16.97 5.44
CA THR A 113 -2.34 -17.18 4.04
C THR A 113 -1.18 -17.72 3.20
N PHE A 114 0.03 -17.19 3.36
CA PHE A 114 1.21 -17.67 2.63
C PHE A 114 1.52 -19.14 2.95
N PHE A 115 1.59 -19.50 4.24
CA PHE A 115 1.90 -20.87 4.66
C PHE A 115 0.80 -21.88 4.32
N ASN A 116 -0.48 -21.47 4.35
CA ASN A 116 -1.61 -22.32 3.97
C ASN A 116 -1.86 -22.39 2.46
N THR A 117 -1.06 -21.69 1.64
CA THR A 117 -1.10 -21.83 0.17
C THR A 117 -0.19 -22.97 -0.33
N ILE A 118 0.63 -23.56 0.55
CA ILE A 118 1.51 -24.71 0.29
C ILE A 118 0.72 -26.01 0.50
#